data_AF-X1LC63-F1
#
_entry.id   AF-X1LC63-F1
#
_cell.length_a   1.000
_cell.length_b   1.000
_cell.length_c   1.000
_cell.angle_alpha   90.00
_cell.angle_beta   90.00
_cell.angle_gamma   90.00
#
_symmetry.space_group_name_H-M   'P 1'
#
loop_
_entity.id
_entity.type
_entity.pdbx_description
1 polymer ?
#
loop_
_entity_poly.entity_id
_entity_poly.type
_entity_poly.pdbx_seq_one_letter_code
_entity_poly.pdbx_strand_id
1 'polypeptide(L)' 'MAITQFSPEGRLFQVEYAIEAVRRGTAAIVCRNSHSVVFAVEKKSSELQEIIGSEKIFKVDDHI' A
#
# COMPACT_ATOMS: atom_id res chain seq x y z
N MET A 1 19.57 21.98 -1.36
CA MET A 1 18.26 21.39 -1.00
C MET A 1 18.52 20.32 0.05
N ALA A 2 18.05 20.50 1.28
CA ALA A 2 18.15 19.44 2.28
C ALA A 2 17.06 18.41 1.96
N ILE A 3 17.48 17.25 1.46
CA ILE A 3 16.59 16.18 1.01
C ILE A 3 15.88 15.59 2.25
N THR A 4 16.57 15.51 3.39
CA THR A 4 16.07 14.94 4.63
C THR A 4 16.05 16.02 5.72
N GLN A 5 14.85 16.47 6.11
CA GLN A 5 14.66 17.45 7.18
C GLN A 5 13.94 16.79 8.36
N PHE A 6 14.47 17.03 9.57
CA PHE A 6 13.86 16.59 10.82
C PHE A 6 12.80 17.60 11.28
N SER A 7 11.71 17.10 11.84
CA SER A 7 10.74 17.87 12.59
C SER A 7 11.33 18.32 13.93
N PRO A 8 10.74 19.33 14.60
CA PRO A 8 11.16 19.73 15.94
C PRO A 8 11.16 18.58 16.96
N GLU A 9 10.34 17.55 16.72
CA GLU A 9 10.23 16.33 17.52
C GLU A 9 11.22 15.23 17.10
N GLY A 10 12.10 15.51 16.14
CA GLY A 10 13.12 14.57 15.64
C GLY A 10 12.61 13.53 14.66
N ARG A 11 11.42 13.70 14.06
CA ARG A 11 10.89 12.78 13.03
C ARG A 11 11.25 13.25 11.62
N LEU A 12 11.35 12.35 10.65
CA LEU A 12 11.63 12.73 9.27
C LEU A 12 10.35 13.16 8.55
N PHE A 13 10.27 14.42 8.11
CA PHE A 13 9.10 14.92 7.40
C PHE A 13 8.76 14.08 6.16
N GLN A 14 9.77 13.61 5.42
CA GLN A 14 9.55 12.74 4.26
C GLN A 14 8.85 11.42 4.62
N VAL A 15 9.17 10.84 5.77
CA VAL A 15 8.55 9.59 6.25
C VAL A 15 7.11 9.86 6.70
N GLU A 16 6.88 10.95 7.43
CA GLU A 16 5.53 11.33 7.86
C GLU A 16 4.61 11.58 6.65
N TYR A 17 5.09 12.29 5.63
CA TYR A 17 4.33 12.51 4.40
C TYR A 17 4.06 11.21 3.62
N ALA A 18 5.02 10.28 3.60
CA ALA A 18 4.81 8.97 2.98
C ALA A 18 3.72 8.17 3.71
N ILE A 19 3.71 8.20 5.05
CA ILE A 19 2.67 7.54 5.86
C ILE A 19 1.28 8.14 5.57
N GLU A 20 1.18 9.48 5.50
CA GLU A 20 -0.07 10.16 5.15
C GLU A 20 -0.54 9.83 3.73
N ALA A 21 0.37 9.65 2.78
CA ALA A 21 0.03 9.20 1.43
C ALA A 21 -0.54 7.78 1.43
N VAL A 22 0.04 6.86 2.23
CA VAL A 22 -0.48 5.48 2.39
C VAL A 22 -1.89 5.49 2.98
N ARG A 23 -2.18 6.34 3.97
CA ARG A 23 -3.51 6.47 4.59
C ARG A 23 -4.62 6.88 3.62
N ARG A 24 -4.28 7.57 2.52
CA ARG A 24 -5.21 7.98 1.47
C ARG A 24 -5.44 6.90 0.41
N GLY A 25 -4.68 5.82 0.44
CA GLY A 25 -4.83 4.67 -0.47
C GLY A 25 -6.12 3.87 -0.20
N THR A 26 -6.43 2.92 -1.08
CA THR A 26 -7.53 1.96 -0.83
C THR A 26 -7.08 0.85 0.13
N ALA A 27 -8.03 0.29 0.87
CA ALA A 27 -7.71 -0.68 1.91
C ALA A 27 -7.15 -1.99 1.33
N ALA A 28 -6.22 -2.58 2.06
CA ALA A 28 -5.72 -3.93 1.83
C ALA A 28 -5.65 -4.65 3.19
N ILE A 29 -6.17 -5.87 3.25
CA ILE A 29 -6.19 -6.70 4.45
C ILE A 29 -5.63 -8.08 4.15
N VAL A 30 -5.04 -8.69 5.18
CA VAL A 30 -4.49 -10.04 5.10
C VAL A 30 -4.95 -10.82 6.32
N CYS A 31 -5.48 -12.01 6.09
CA CYS A 31 -5.87 -12.95 7.14
C CYS A 31 -4.99 -14.18 7.04
N ARG A 32 -4.36 -14.55 8.16
CA ARG A 32 -3.48 -15.72 8.25
C ARG A 32 -4.03 -16.72 9.26
N ASN A 33 -3.94 -18.00 8.92
CA ASN A 33 -4.04 -19.10 9.88
C ASN A 33 -2.74 -19.93 9.87
N SER A 34 -2.72 -21.06 10.59
CA SER A 34 -1.53 -21.91 10.70
C SER A 34 -1.05 -22.52 9.38
N HIS A 35 -1.89 -22.59 8.35
CA HIS A 35 -1.64 -23.32 7.10
C HIS A 35 -1.77 -22.46 5.85
N SER A 36 -2.43 -21.31 5.92
CA SER A 36 -2.71 -20.46 4.76
C SER A 36 -2.77 -18.97 5.09
N VAL A 37 -2.61 -18.17 4.05
CA VAL A 37 -2.74 -16.72 4.05
C VAL A 37 -3.70 -16.32 2.94
N VAL A 38 -4.61 -15.41 3.23
CA VAL A 38 -5.58 -14.86 2.27
C VAL A 38 -5.41 -13.35 2.23
N PHE A 39 -5.30 -12.81 1.02
CA PHE A 39 -5.21 -11.38 0.75
C PHE A 39 -6.55 -10.89 0.21
N ALA A 40 -7.02 -9.75 0.70
CA ALA A 40 -8.17 -9.05 0.14
C ALA A 40 -7.83 -7.57 -0.02
N VAL A 41 -8.18 -7.01 -1.18
CA VAL A 41 -7.86 -5.64 -1.55
C VAL A 41 -9.11 -4.94 -2.06
N GLU A 42 -9.30 -3.70 -1.65
CA GLU A 42 -10.33 -2.84 -2.22
C GLU A 42 -9.86 -2.33 -3.59
N LYS A 43 -10.64 -2.62 -4.63
CA LYS A 43 -10.49 -2.04 -5.96
C LYS A 43 -11.65 -1.08 -6.23
N LYS A 44 -11.33 0.19 -6.43
CA LYS A 44 -12.28 1.18 -6.93
C LYS A 44 -12.18 1.19 -8.45
N SER A 45 -13.22 0.69 -9.13
CA SER A 45 -13.32 0.71 -10.59
C SER A 45 -14.43 1.65 -11.06
N SER A 46 -14.19 2.39 -12.13
CA SER A 46 -15.26 3.08 -12.86
C SER A 46 -15.73 2.24 -14.06
N GLU A 47 -16.93 2.49 -14.57
CA GLU A 47 -17.51 1.75 -15.71
C GLU A 47 -16.66 1.85 -16.99
N LEU A 48 -15.87 2.92 -17.12
CA LEU A 48 -15.01 3.18 -18.27
C LEU A 48 -13.56 2.70 -18.05
N GLN A 49 -13.24 2.17 -16.87
CA GLN A 49 -11.88 1.75 -16.55
C GLN A 49 -11.60 0.38 -17.17
N GLU A 50 -10.54 0.31 -17.98
CA GLU A 50 -10.01 -0.98 -18.42
C GLU A 50 -9.54 -1.80 -17.21
N ILE A 51 -9.99 -3.05 -17.13
CA ILE A 51 -9.70 -3.93 -15.99
C ILE A 51 -8.23 -4.39 -16.00
N ILE A 52 -7.62 -4.45 -17.18
CA ILE A 52 -6.26 -4.93 -17.41
C ILE A 52 -5.25 -3.98 -16.74
N GLY A 53 -4.36 -4.49 -15.89
CA GLY A 53 -3.33 -3.70 -15.21
C GLY A 53 -3.80 -3.01 -13.91
N SER A 54 -5.06 -3.24 -13.50
CA SER A 54 -5.61 -2.74 -12.23
C SER A 54 -5.38 -3.72 -11.05
N GLU A 55 -4.52 -4.73 -11.21
CA GLU A 55 -4.15 -5.63 -10.13
C GLU A 55 -3.49 -4.89 -8.97
N LYS A 56 -3.81 -5.29 -7.74
CA LYS A 56 -3.10 -4.81 -6.54
C LYS A 56 -2.35 -5.93 -5.82
N ILE A 57 -2.58 -7.18 -6.23
CA ILE A 57 -1.89 -8.36 -5.73
C ILE A 57 -1.01 -8.83 -6.87
N PHE A 58 0.30 -8.83 -6.66
CA PHE A 58 1.30 -9.24 -7.63
C PHE A 58 2.04 -10.44 -7.08
N LYS A 59 2.20 -11.49 -7.90
CA LYS A 59 3.02 -12.64 -7.54
C LYS A 59 4.48 -12.21 -7.54
N VAL A 60 5.16 -12.36 -6.41
CA VAL A 60 6.60 -12.10 -6.32
C VAL A 60 7.35 -13.39 -6.56
N ASP A 61 6.87 -14.50 -6.00
CA ASP A 61 7.43 -15.83 -6.15
C ASP A 61 6.35 -16.92 -5.98
N ASP A 62 6.70 -18.20 -6.14
CA ASP A 62 5.76 -19.33 -5.96
C ASP A 62 5.12 -19.40 -4.57
N HIS A 63 5.75 -18.79 -3.57
CA HIS A 63 5.30 -18.78 -2.18
C HIS A 63 5.25 -17.38 -1.54
N ILE A 64 5.35 -16.31 -2.36
CA ILE A 64 5.37 -14.90 -1.93
C ILE A 64 4.45 -14.04 -2.79
#